data_AF-A0A150QX16-F1
#
_entry.id   AF-A0A150QX16-F1
#
_cell.length_a   1.000
_cell.length_b   1.000
_cell.length_c   1.000
_cell.angle_alpha   90.00
_cell.angle_beta   90.00
_cell.angle_gamma   90.00
#
_symmetry.space_group_name_H-M   'P 1'
#
loop_
_entity.id
_entity.type
_entity.pdbx_description
1 polymer ?
#
loop_
_entity_poly.entity_id
_entity_poly.type
_entity_poly.pdbx_seq_one_letter_code
_entity_poly.pdbx_strand_id
1 'polypeptide(L)'
;MSSCLVDRGARLAAWIGLCAAGALASPAACLYPEYTFDEPEPSGGGGSSSSGPGSEDCSNGADDDGDGLVDCADPACGDFVCTTAVPEGWSGYFALFDGAPAMDPGCPAAFAAGQPFVGNRGLSAPPARCTCSCGPAQGQRCGDLGSIQISVSDAPCGSPWVCAWDLKLIPGWTRDVCAGPDGVFGGGATCEPNDECLSTREAHPCVASVSATPLEATGGSCAPGPVQVEVATPRWTGLGRACPAAPPGQGCNLGQVCVPRPGAPFEGGLCIAKDGDDACPPGAYTEKHVFFTEIEDDRGCEDDCACGEPSSGTCRTTIALYADPETDTCDTSLVEVLAGECANVEGNPTIVGRKVTSSMPTGGACAPSGGAATGAARGAAPRTFCCQSQG
;
A
#
# COMPACT_ATOMS: atom_id res chain seq x y z
N MET A 1 -38.56 4.51 -51.43
CA MET A 1 -37.86 3.81 -52.53
C MET A 1 -36.91 2.83 -51.88
N SER A 2 -37.36 1.58 -51.78
CA SER A 2 -36.74 0.39 -52.40
C SER A 2 -35.44 -0.03 -51.70
N SER A 3 -35.46 -1.03 -50.82
CA SER A 3 -35.57 -2.48 -51.12
C SER A 3 -34.39 -3.03 -51.90
N CYS A 4 -33.63 -3.94 -51.28
CA CYS A 4 -33.52 -5.38 -51.59
C CYS A 4 -32.29 -5.93 -50.82
N LEU A 5 -32.39 -6.72 -49.73
CA LEU A 5 -32.87 -8.10 -49.55
C LEU A 5 -32.11 -9.18 -50.33
N VAL A 6 -31.99 -10.34 -49.64
CA VAL A 6 -31.83 -11.73 -50.12
C VAL A 6 -30.39 -12.24 -50.15
N ASP A 7 -29.97 -13.41 -49.62
CA ASP A 7 -30.58 -14.63 -49.01
C ASP A 7 -29.38 -15.62 -48.88
N ARG A 8 -29.26 -16.60 -47.97
CA ARG A 8 -29.97 -17.89 -47.79
C ARG A 8 -29.39 -18.52 -46.50
N GLY A 9 -30.13 -19.14 -45.57
CA GLY A 9 -30.93 -20.38 -45.68
C GLY A 9 -30.01 -21.61 -45.44
N ALA A 10 -30.25 -22.63 -44.61
CA ALA A 10 -31.41 -23.22 -43.91
C ALA A 10 -30.88 -24.13 -42.76
N ARG A 11 -31.46 -24.27 -41.56
CA ARG A 11 -32.58 -25.16 -41.10
C ARG A 11 -32.59 -26.62 -41.58
N LEU A 12 -32.44 -27.57 -40.63
CA LEU A 12 -33.27 -28.75 -40.31
C LEU A 12 -32.46 -29.99 -39.89
N ALA A 13 -32.76 -30.57 -38.72
CA ALA A 13 -33.44 -31.87 -38.58
C ALA A 13 -33.22 -32.51 -37.19
N ALA A 14 -34.32 -32.77 -36.50
CA ALA A 14 -34.41 -33.64 -35.35
C ALA A 14 -34.29 -35.11 -35.77
N TRP A 15 -33.73 -35.97 -34.89
CA TRP A 15 -34.02 -37.40 -34.90
C TRP A 15 -34.14 -37.95 -33.48
N ILE A 16 -35.21 -38.72 -33.33
CA ILE A 16 -35.69 -39.47 -32.18
C ILE A 16 -34.84 -40.75 -32.06
N GLY A 17 -34.45 -41.10 -30.82
CA GLY A 17 -33.81 -42.37 -30.48
C GLY A 17 -34.51 -43.03 -29.30
N LEU A 18 -35.37 -43.97 -29.62
CA LEU A 18 -36.18 -44.81 -28.73
C LEU A 18 -35.36 -46.06 -28.33
N CYS A 19 -35.25 -46.39 -27.04
CA CYS A 19 -34.97 -47.77 -26.59
C CYS A 19 -35.69 -48.02 -25.26
N ALA A 20 -36.63 -48.95 -25.29
CA ALA A 20 -37.35 -49.51 -24.16
C ALA A 20 -36.78 -50.90 -23.83
N ALA A 21 -36.67 -51.22 -22.55
CA ALA A 21 -36.77 -52.59 -22.03
C ALA A 21 -37.14 -52.51 -20.54
N GLY A 22 -38.31 -53.04 -20.19
CA GLY A 22 -38.79 -53.12 -18.82
C GLY A 22 -38.41 -54.44 -18.16
N ALA A 23 -38.49 -54.48 -16.84
CA ALA A 23 -38.84 -55.68 -16.08
C ALA A 23 -39.46 -55.28 -14.74
N LEU A 24 -40.67 -55.78 -14.53
CA LEU A 24 -41.48 -55.73 -13.32
C LEU A 24 -40.90 -56.70 -12.27
N ALA A 25 -40.87 -56.31 -10.99
CA ALA A 25 -41.03 -57.23 -9.87
C ALA A 25 -41.46 -56.47 -8.60
N SER A 26 -42.66 -56.79 -8.12
CA SER A 26 -43.30 -56.31 -6.90
C SER A 26 -42.62 -56.87 -5.62
N PRO A 27 -42.84 -56.24 -4.44
CA PRO A 27 -42.17 -56.60 -3.19
C PRO A 27 -42.78 -57.85 -2.55
N ALA A 28 -41.93 -58.80 -2.17
CA ALA A 28 -42.29 -59.93 -1.33
C ALA A 28 -42.09 -59.55 0.15
N ALA A 29 -43.20 -59.50 0.88
CA ALA A 29 -43.23 -59.56 2.34
C ALA A 29 -42.97 -61.01 2.79
N CYS A 30 -42.06 -61.19 3.74
CA CYS A 30 -41.95 -62.35 4.65
C CYS A 30 -41.12 -61.86 5.87
N LEU A 31 -41.77 -61.58 6.99
CA LEU A 31 -41.86 -62.46 8.17
C LEU A 31 -40.69 -62.24 9.15
N TYR A 32 -41.00 -61.48 10.21
CA TYR A 32 -40.24 -61.43 11.46
C TYR A 32 -40.22 -62.83 12.10
N PRO A 33 -39.07 -63.31 12.57
CA PRO A 33 -39.03 -64.42 13.51
C PRO A 33 -39.41 -63.92 14.91
N GLU A 34 -40.52 -64.46 15.44
CA GLU A 34 -40.85 -64.46 16.85
C GLU A 34 -39.76 -65.24 17.62
N TYR A 35 -39.06 -64.56 18.52
CA TYR A 35 -38.23 -65.21 19.53
C TYR A 35 -38.96 -65.16 20.87
N THR A 36 -39.50 -66.32 21.27
CA THR A 36 -39.89 -66.59 22.65
C THR A 36 -38.65 -67.06 23.42
N PHE A 37 -38.32 -66.39 24.52
CA PHE A 37 -37.34 -66.84 25.49
C PHE A 37 -37.99 -66.85 26.88
N ASP A 38 -38.40 -68.03 27.31
CA ASP A 38 -38.81 -68.34 28.69
C ASP A 38 -37.55 -68.70 29.52
N GLU A 39 -37.25 -67.82 30.49
CA GLU A 39 -36.74 -68.00 31.87
C GLU A 39 -35.64 -69.04 32.24
N PRO A 40 -34.76 -68.70 33.21
CA PRO A 40 -35.17 -68.67 34.62
C PRO A 40 -34.65 -67.47 35.45
N GLU A 41 -35.43 -67.07 36.44
CA GLU A 41 -35.00 -66.21 37.54
C GLU A 41 -33.83 -66.84 38.33
N PRO A 42 -32.74 -66.12 38.62
CA PRO A 42 -31.92 -66.41 39.79
C PRO A 42 -32.45 -65.61 40.98
N SER A 43 -32.90 -66.38 41.96
CA SER A 43 -33.24 -65.97 43.30
C SER A 43 -32.05 -65.30 44.00
N GLY A 44 -32.34 -64.21 44.70
CA GLY A 44 -31.64 -63.65 45.85
C GLY A 44 -30.17 -64.00 46.08
N GLY A 45 -29.31 -63.01 45.89
CA GLY A 45 -27.97 -62.96 46.46
C GLY A 45 -27.61 -61.53 46.81
N GLY A 46 -27.91 -61.11 48.03
CA GLY A 46 -27.41 -59.84 48.59
C GLY A 46 -25.88 -59.84 48.55
N GLY A 47 -25.33 -58.85 47.86
CA GLY A 47 -23.89 -58.67 47.70
C GLY A 47 -23.60 -57.18 47.57
N SER A 48 -23.49 -56.55 48.74
CA SER A 48 -22.83 -55.28 49.03
C SER A 48 -22.55 -54.33 47.86
N SER A 49 -23.34 -53.25 47.86
CA SER A 49 -22.87 -51.92 47.51
C SER A 49 -21.46 -51.69 48.06
N SER A 50 -20.49 -51.72 47.16
CA SER A 50 -19.18 -51.13 47.39
C SER A 50 -19.20 -49.76 46.75
N SER A 51 -19.80 -48.81 47.47
CA SER A 51 -19.55 -47.38 47.31
C SER A 51 -18.06 -47.14 47.58
N GLY A 52 -17.23 -47.34 46.56
CA GLY A 52 -16.02 -46.55 46.44
C GLY A 52 -16.41 -45.17 45.91
N PRO A 53 -15.62 -44.11 46.17
CA PRO A 53 -15.78 -42.86 45.44
C PRO A 53 -15.36 -43.16 44.00
N GLY A 54 -16.30 -43.63 43.19
CA GLY A 54 -16.14 -43.76 41.76
C GLY A 54 -15.93 -42.37 41.20
N SER A 55 -14.99 -42.23 40.27
CA SER A 55 -14.87 -40.99 39.51
C SER A 55 -16.23 -40.70 38.88
N GLU A 56 -16.81 -39.56 39.21
CA GLU A 56 -18.04 -39.07 38.59
C GLU A 56 -17.72 -38.60 37.16
N ASP A 57 -18.61 -38.85 36.20
CA ASP A 57 -18.54 -38.31 34.83
C ASP A 57 -19.69 -37.32 34.60
N CYS A 58 -19.41 -36.05 34.90
CA CYS A 58 -20.27 -34.87 34.74
C CYS A 58 -20.90 -34.60 33.37
N SER A 59 -20.80 -35.51 32.40
CA SER A 59 -21.27 -35.29 31.03
C SER A 59 -22.07 -36.44 30.44
N ASN A 60 -22.27 -37.54 31.16
CA ASN A 60 -22.87 -38.76 30.60
C ASN A 60 -24.36 -38.92 30.87
N GLY A 61 -24.99 -38.04 31.68
CA GLY A 61 -26.41 -38.13 32.00
C GLY A 61 -26.78 -39.17 33.05
N ALA A 62 -25.80 -39.73 33.77
CA ALA A 62 -25.97 -40.75 34.79
C ALA A 62 -25.53 -40.23 36.17
N ASP A 63 -25.97 -40.93 37.21
CA ASP A 63 -25.50 -40.80 38.58
C ASP A 63 -24.47 -41.93 38.78
N ASP A 64 -23.19 -41.60 38.64
CA ASP A 64 -22.09 -42.59 38.61
C ASP A 64 -21.62 -43.02 39.99
N ASP A 65 -21.88 -42.21 41.02
CA ASP A 65 -21.47 -42.48 42.40
C ASP A 65 -22.64 -42.94 43.31
N GLY A 66 -23.87 -42.85 42.80
CA GLY A 66 -25.10 -43.36 43.39
C GLY A 66 -25.68 -42.48 44.48
N ASP A 67 -25.31 -41.19 44.55
CA ASP A 67 -25.81 -40.25 45.56
C ASP A 67 -27.21 -39.68 45.24
N GLY A 68 -27.73 -39.98 44.05
CA GLY A 68 -29.04 -39.56 43.54
C GLY A 68 -29.01 -38.25 42.75
N LEU A 69 -27.82 -37.70 42.47
CA LEU A 69 -27.61 -36.48 41.72
C LEU A 69 -26.90 -36.82 40.38
N VAL A 70 -27.32 -36.17 39.30
CA VAL A 70 -26.83 -36.45 37.94
C VAL A 70 -26.06 -35.25 37.43
N ASP A 71 -24.86 -35.47 36.91
CA ASP A 71 -23.97 -34.47 36.30
C ASP A 71 -23.89 -33.16 37.13
N CYS A 72 -24.27 -32.01 36.56
CA CYS A 72 -24.23 -30.72 37.23
C CYS A 72 -25.16 -30.58 38.47
N ALA A 73 -26.03 -31.55 38.74
CA ALA A 73 -26.75 -31.61 40.02
C ALA A 73 -25.87 -32.20 41.13
N ASP A 74 -24.82 -32.95 40.78
CA ASP A 74 -23.86 -33.59 41.67
C ASP A 74 -22.78 -32.58 42.16
N PRO A 75 -22.57 -32.43 43.48
CA PRO A 75 -21.50 -31.61 44.05
C PRO A 75 -20.07 -32.01 43.63
N ALA A 76 -19.85 -33.24 43.17
CA ALA A 76 -18.58 -33.71 42.62
C ALA A 76 -18.21 -32.97 41.31
N CYS A 77 -19.19 -32.41 40.60
CA CYS A 77 -19.04 -31.65 39.35
C CYS A 77 -18.65 -30.18 39.47
N GLY A 78 -17.78 -29.82 40.41
CA GLY A 78 -17.41 -28.42 40.66
C GLY A 78 -16.83 -27.66 39.45
N ASP A 79 -16.24 -28.39 38.50
CA ASP A 79 -15.65 -27.86 37.27
C ASP A 79 -16.65 -27.71 36.11
N PHE A 80 -17.89 -28.17 36.27
CA PHE A 80 -18.96 -27.99 35.30
C PHE A 80 -19.95 -26.91 35.77
N VAL A 81 -20.70 -26.36 34.81
CA VAL A 81 -21.67 -25.30 35.09
C VAL A 81 -22.92 -25.46 34.22
N CYS A 82 -24.08 -25.26 34.83
CA CYS A 82 -25.34 -25.14 34.10
C CYS A 82 -25.38 -23.83 33.31
N THR A 83 -25.37 -23.92 31.99
CA THR A 83 -25.38 -22.77 31.08
C THR A 83 -26.57 -22.79 30.13
N THR A 84 -26.88 -21.67 29.48
CA THR A 84 -27.97 -21.57 28.51
C THR A 84 -27.69 -22.44 27.27
N ALA A 85 -28.69 -23.18 26.82
CA ALA A 85 -28.62 -23.95 25.58
C ALA A 85 -28.22 -23.09 24.37
N VAL A 86 -27.50 -23.68 23.40
CA VAL A 86 -27.10 -22.99 22.17
C VAL A 86 -28.35 -22.55 21.39
N PRO A 87 -28.49 -21.26 21.04
CA PRO A 87 -29.62 -20.78 20.23
C PRO A 87 -29.61 -21.36 18.81
N GLU A 88 -30.77 -21.32 18.15
CA GLU A 88 -30.88 -21.75 16.74
C GLU A 88 -29.91 -20.96 15.83
N GLY A 89 -29.24 -21.66 14.92
CA GLY A 89 -28.26 -21.09 13.98
C GLY A 89 -26.86 -20.89 14.58
N TRP A 90 -26.65 -21.24 15.85
CA TRP A 90 -25.35 -21.31 16.50
C TRP A 90 -24.97 -22.75 16.79
N SER A 91 -23.69 -23.00 17.04
CA SER A 91 -23.19 -24.35 17.27
C SER A 91 -22.18 -24.42 18.39
N GLY A 92 -22.19 -25.57 19.08
CA GLY A 92 -21.15 -26.03 20.00
C GLY A 92 -20.97 -25.19 21.26
N TYR A 93 -20.07 -25.67 22.12
CA TYR A 93 -19.54 -24.97 23.27
C TYR A 93 -18.03 -24.97 23.18
N PHE A 94 -17.43 -23.80 23.35
CA PHE A 94 -16.00 -23.61 23.16
C PHE A 94 -15.37 -22.89 24.34
N ALA A 95 -14.19 -23.36 24.74
CA ALA A 95 -13.23 -22.52 25.44
C ALA A 95 -12.46 -21.71 24.39
N LEU A 96 -12.61 -20.38 24.42
CA LEU A 96 -11.97 -19.47 23.48
C LEU A 96 -10.73 -18.85 24.12
N PHE A 97 -9.59 -18.94 23.42
CA PHE A 97 -8.40 -18.15 23.72
C PHE A 97 -8.31 -17.03 22.68
N ASP A 98 -8.25 -15.77 23.13
CA ASP A 98 -7.99 -14.58 22.31
C ASP A 98 -6.72 -13.89 22.84
N GLY A 99 -5.62 -14.00 22.10
CA GLY A 99 -4.35 -13.49 22.60
C GLY A 99 -3.22 -13.51 21.59
N ALA A 100 -2.01 -13.19 22.05
CA ALA A 100 -0.82 -13.28 21.22
C ALA A 100 -0.53 -14.76 20.86
N PRO A 101 -0.12 -15.09 19.63
CA PRO A 101 0.19 -16.46 19.22
C PRO A 101 1.21 -17.16 20.12
N ALA A 102 2.17 -16.41 20.69
CA ALA A 102 3.19 -16.93 21.59
C ALA A 102 2.65 -17.37 22.97
N MET A 103 1.44 -16.95 23.33
CA MET A 103 0.80 -17.26 24.61
C MET A 103 -0.28 -18.34 24.49
N ASP A 104 -0.40 -18.98 23.32
CA ASP A 104 -1.39 -20.01 23.06
C ASP A 104 -1.17 -21.25 23.94
N PRO A 105 -2.09 -21.58 24.87
CA PRO A 105 -1.96 -22.72 25.78
C PRO A 105 -2.29 -24.07 25.12
N GLY A 106 -2.77 -24.10 23.87
CA GLY A 106 -3.37 -25.30 23.26
C GLY A 106 -4.78 -25.56 23.80
N CYS A 107 -5.33 -26.76 23.60
CA CYS A 107 -6.65 -27.10 24.15
C CYS A 107 -6.55 -27.90 25.45
N PRO A 108 -7.32 -27.54 26.49
CA PRO A 108 -7.40 -28.32 27.72
C PRO A 108 -8.15 -29.63 27.46
N ALA A 109 -7.90 -30.65 28.28
CA ALA A 109 -8.47 -31.98 28.10
C ALA A 109 -10.02 -31.97 28.06
N ALA A 110 -10.67 -31.16 28.90
CA ALA A 110 -12.12 -31.00 28.93
C ALA A 110 -12.72 -30.38 27.64
N PHE A 111 -11.89 -29.76 26.80
CA PHE A 111 -12.28 -29.13 25.54
C PHE A 111 -11.53 -29.74 24.34
N ALA A 112 -11.24 -31.04 24.39
CA ALA A 112 -10.55 -31.79 23.35
C ALA A 112 -11.48 -32.70 22.53
N ALA A 113 -12.79 -32.43 22.50
CA ALA A 113 -13.77 -33.32 21.89
C ALA A 113 -13.76 -33.33 20.34
N GLY A 114 -12.92 -32.52 19.71
CA GLY A 114 -12.83 -32.39 18.26
C GLY A 114 -11.65 -31.53 17.82
N GLN A 115 -11.55 -31.29 16.51
CA GLN A 115 -10.52 -30.40 15.96
C GLN A 115 -10.77 -28.96 16.42
N PRO A 116 -9.77 -28.30 17.03
CA PRO A 116 -9.93 -26.92 17.44
C PRO A 116 -9.94 -25.99 16.22
N PHE A 117 -10.76 -24.94 16.30
CA PHE A 117 -10.64 -23.84 15.37
C PHE A 117 -9.41 -23.00 15.72
N VAL A 118 -8.64 -22.62 14.70
CA VAL A 118 -7.53 -21.68 14.82
C VAL A 118 -7.71 -20.60 13.77
N GLY A 119 -7.90 -19.37 14.23
CA GLY A 119 -8.07 -18.20 13.38
C GLY A 119 -7.23 -17.03 13.88
N ASN A 120 -7.24 -15.94 13.13
CA ASN A 120 -6.39 -14.79 13.40
C ASN A 120 -7.21 -13.51 13.49
N ARG A 121 -6.66 -12.50 14.18
CA ARG A 121 -7.21 -11.14 14.23
C ARG A 121 -6.10 -10.11 14.34
N GLY A 122 -6.46 -8.83 14.19
CA GLY A 122 -5.48 -7.74 14.21
C GLY A 122 -4.55 -7.76 13.00
N LEU A 123 -5.13 -7.65 11.80
CA LEU A 123 -4.33 -7.61 10.56
C LEU A 123 -3.49 -6.33 10.53
N SER A 124 -2.17 -6.48 10.41
CA SER A 124 -1.22 -5.40 10.16
C SER A 124 -0.73 -5.51 8.72
N ALA A 125 -1.20 -4.59 7.87
CA ALA A 125 -0.87 -4.56 6.46
C ALA A 125 -0.81 -3.09 5.99
N PRO A 126 0.38 -2.44 5.99
CA PRO A 126 0.50 -1.07 5.54
C PRO A 126 0.16 -0.94 4.05
N PRO A 127 -0.25 0.24 3.55
CA PRO A 127 -0.50 0.45 2.12
C PRO A 127 0.72 0.10 1.24
N ALA A 128 0.47 -0.20 -0.05
CA ALA A 128 1.53 -0.38 -1.03
C ALA A 128 2.39 0.89 -1.13
N ARG A 129 3.70 0.71 -1.30
CA ARG A 129 4.64 1.79 -1.62
C ARG A 129 4.84 1.80 -3.12
N CYS A 130 4.43 2.91 -3.72
CA CYS A 130 4.48 3.14 -5.15
C CYS A 130 5.48 4.26 -5.40
N THR A 131 6.56 3.97 -6.12
CA THR A 131 7.58 4.98 -6.41
C THR A 131 7.75 5.14 -7.92
N CYS A 132 7.75 6.38 -8.36
CA CYS A 132 7.98 6.76 -9.75
C CYS A 132 9.38 7.31 -9.95
N SER A 133 9.95 7.00 -11.11
CA SER A 133 11.25 7.48 -11.54
C SER A 133 11.16 8.00 -12.96
N CYS A 134 12.02 8.97 -13.28
CA CYS A 134 12.15 9.52 -14.61
C CYS A 134 13.52 9.16 -15.17
N GLY A 135 13.58 8.86 -16.46
CA GLY A 135 14.82 8.73 -17.20
C GLY A 135 15.58 10.07 -17.30
N PRO A 136 16.78 10.07 -17.90
CA PRO A 136 17.53 11.29 -18.13
C PRO A 136 16.77 12.24 -19.07
N ALA A 137 16.93 13.55 -18.86
CA ALA A 137 16.31 14.56 -19.70
C ALA A 137 16.93 14.57 -21.11
N GLN A 138 16.09 14.53 -22.14
CA GLN A 138 16.48 14.52 -23.55
C GLN A 138 15.81 15.66 -24.31
N GLY A 139 16.42 16.08 -25.42
CA GLY A 139 15.86 17.11 -26.30
C GLY A 139 15.84 18.53 -25.72
N GLN A 140 16.60 18.78 -24.64
CA GLN A 140 16.78 20.11 -24.08
C GLN A 140 17.52 21.02 -25.08
N ARG A 141 17.26 22.33 -24.99
CA ARG A 141 18.01 23.38 -25.72
C ARG A 141 18.40 24.51 -24.78
N CYS A 142 19.46 25.24 -25.10
CA CYS A 142 19.79 26.43 -24.32
C CYS A 142 18.76 27.53 -24.55
N GLY A 143 18.45 28.25 -23.48
CA GLY A 143 17.47 29.33 -23.45
C GLY A 143 17.73 30.43 -24.47
N ASP A 144 16.79 31.35 -24.57
CA ASP A 144 16.88 32.47 -25.51
C ASP A 144 18.04 33.42 -25.15
N LEU A 145 18.74 33.94 -26.16
CA LEU A 145 19.84 34.88 -25.95
C LEU A 145 19.35 36.21 -25.34
N GLY A 146 18.06 36.53 -25.43
CA GLY A 146 17.46 37.69 -24.75
C GLY A 146 17.53 37.64 -23.23
N SER A 147 17.89 36.50 -22.63
CA SER A 147 18.14 36.36 -21.19
C SER A 147 19.61 36.54 -20.77
N ILE A 148 20.54 36.68 -21.73
CA ILE A 148 21.97 36.86 -21.44
C ILE A 148 22.28 38.33 -21.14
N GLN A 149 22.71 38.63 -19.92
CA GLN A 149 23.19 39.95 -19.53
C GLN A 149 24.71 39.92 -19.53
N ILE A 150 25.31 40.81 -20.32
CA ILE A 150 26.78 40.99 -20.37
C ILE A 150 27.08 42.28 -19.63
N SER A 151 27.88 42.19 -18.57
CA SER A 151 28.22 43.31 -17.71
C SER A 151 29.71 43.59 -17.80
N VAL A 152 30.07 44.85 -17.99
CA VAL A 152 31.46 45.33 -17.92
C VAL A 152 31.67 46.07 -16.61
N SER A 153 32.85 45.97 -16.01
CA SER A 153 33.18 46.66 -14.75
C SER A 153 34.55 47.34 -14.78
N ASP A 154 34.74 48.26 -13.83
CA ASP A 154 35.95 49.05 -13.62
C ASP A 154 37.05 48.37 -12.78
N ALA A 155 36.77 47.18 -12.25
CA ALA A 155 37.73 46.40 -11.49
C ALA A 155 37.99 45.04 -12.14
N PRO A 156 39.19 44.45 -11.94
CA PRO A 156 39.44 43.08 -12.36
C PRO A 156 38.55 42.09 -11.60
N CYS A 157 38.33 40.94 -12.21
CA CYS A 157 37.60 39.82 -11.62
C CYS A 157 38.16 39.45 -10.23
N GLY A 158 37.26 39.26 -9.26
CA GLY A 158 37.61 38.94 -7.87
C GLY A 158 37.91 40.16 -7.00
N SER A 159 37.95 41.37 -7.57
CA SER A 159 38.01 42.63 -6.83
C SER A 159 36.63 43.30 -6.79
N PRO A 160 36.33 44.10 -5.74
CA PRO A 160 35.13 44.92 -5.74
C PRO A 160 35.23 45.98 -6.85
N TRP A 161 34.19 46.10 -7.65
CA TRP A 161 34.02 47.18 -8.62
C TRP A 161 33.20 48.32 -8.01
N VAL A 162 33.47 49.55 -8.45
CA VAL A 162 32.69 50.74 -8.05
C VAL A 162 31.60 50.99 -9.08
N CYS A 163 31.93 50.79 -10.36
CA CYS A 163 31.02 51.03 -11.46
C CYS A 163 30.92 49.83 -12.42
N ALA A 164 29.69 49.49 -12.84
CA ALA A 164 29.41 48.44 -13.81
C ALA A 164 28.28 48.84 -14.77
N TRP A 165 28.37 48.38 -16.01
CA TRP A 165 27.38 48.65 -17.06
C TRP A 165 26.99 47.39 -17.78
N ASP A 166 25.69 47.23 -17.98
CA ASP A 166 25.14 46.16 -18.79
C ASP A 166 25.07 46.59 -20.26
N LEU A 167 25.65 45.77 -21.14
CA LEU A 167 25.44 45.93 -22.56
C LEU A 167 23.98 45.65 -22.88
N LYS A 168 23.32 46.60 -23.55
CA LYS A 168 21.92 46.47 -23.93
C LYS A 168 21.69 45.20 -24.75
N LEU A 169 20.59 44.51 -24.51
CA LEU A 169 20.22 43.32 -25.28
C LEU A 169 19.97 43.67 -26.75
N ILE A 170 20.46 42.84 -27.67
CA ILE A 170 20.22 42.98 -29.11
C ILE A 170 19.00 42.12 -29.49
N PRO A 171 17.86 42.72 -29.86
CA PRO A 171 16.68 41.97 -30.25
C PRO A 171 16.95 41.13 -31.51
N GLY A 172 16.54 39.86 -31.50
CA GLY A 172 16.71 38.97 -32.65
C GLY A 172 18.14 38.47 -32.87
N TRP A 173 19.05 38.70 -31.90
CA TRP A 173 20.39 38.15 -31.95
C TRP A 173 20.37 36.62 -32.01
N THR A 174 21.06 36.06 -33.00
CA THR A 174 21.18 34.62 -33.21
C THR A 174 22.57 34.13 -32.83
N ARG A 175 22.65 32.87 -32.42
CA ARG A 175 23.92 32.20 -32.12
C ARG A 175 24.82 32.18 -33.37
N ASP A 176 26.12 32.25 -33.14
CA ASP A 176 27.15 32.25 -34.18
C ASP A 176 27.10 33.42 -35.17
N VAL A 177 26.27 34.44 -34.90
CA VAL A 177 26.20 35.68 -35.68
C VAL A 177 26.75 36.84 -34.86
N CYS A 178 27.62 37.63 -35.48
CA CYS A 178 28.13 38.86 -34.87
C CYS A 178 26.99 39.87 -34.72
N ALA A 179 26.95 40.56 -33.59
CA ALA A 179 25.96 41.59 -33.35
C ALA A 179 26.60 42.81 -32.67
N GLY A 180 26.25 44.00 -33.15
CA GLY A 180 26.59 45.33 -32.63
C GLY A 180 25.44 46.33 -32.92
N PRO A 181 25.61 47.66 -32.76
CA PRO A 181 26.77 48.39 -32.27
C PRO A 181 26.60 48.88 -30.81
N ASP A 182 25.59 48.42 -30.09
CA ASP A 182 25.34 48.80 -28.69
C ASP A 182 26.48 48.27 -27.80
N GLY A 183 27.51 49.11 -27.64
CA GLY A 183 28.78 48.80 -27.00
C GLY A 183 29.25 49.88 -26.03
N VAL A 184 30.36 49.60 -25.37
CA VAL A 184 31.06 50.50 -24.46
C VAL A 184 32.34 50.93 -25.17
N PHE A 185 32.49 52.24 -25.40
CA PHE A 185 33.69 52.79 -26.03
C PHE A 185 34.79 52.98 -25.00
N GLY A 186 35.98 52.42 -25.28
CA GLY A 186 37.17 52.60 -24.46
C GLY A 186 37.64 54.06 -24.50
N GLY A 187 38.40 54.47 -23.49
CA GLY A 187 38.91 55.85 -23.37
C GLY A 187 38.13 56.78 -22.44
N GLY A 188 37.26 56.23 -21.57
CA GLY A 188 36.59 56.97 -20.49
C GLY A 188 37.52 57.48 -19.38
N ALA A 189 36.98 58.33 -18.49
CA ALA A 189 37.73 59.32 -17.71
C ALA A 189 38.75 58.80 -16.68
N THR A 190 38.56 57.64 -16.02
CA THR A 190 39.60 57.03 -15.14
C THR A 190 39.38 55.51 -14.90
N CYS A 191 40.46 54.75 -14.67
CA CYS A 191 40.47 53.44 -13.97
C CYS A 191 40.80 53.61 -12.47
N GLU A 192 40.78 54.85 -11.98
CA GLU A 192 41.12 55.27 -10.62
C GLU A 192 39.86 55.75 -9.91
N PRO A 193 39.73 55.48 -8.59
CA PRO A 193 38.52 55.68 -7.81
C PRO A 193 38.29 57.18 -7.55
N ASN A 194 37.53 57.81 -8.42
CA ASN A 194 36.65 58.89 -7.99
C ASN A 194 35.28 58.22 -7.87
N ASP A 195 34.62 58.30 -6.70
CA ASP A 195 33.34 57.62 -6.38
C ASP A 195 32.13 58.03 -7.27
N GLU A 196 32.37 58.62 -8.44
CA GLU A 196 31.35 59.13 -9.35
C GLU A 196 31.29 58.29 -10.63
N CYS A 197 30.35 57.33 -10.67
CA CYS A 197 29.96 56.64 -11.91
C CYS A 197 29.17 57.61 -12.80
N LEU A 198 29.85 58.53 -13.48
CA LEU A 198 29.21 59.51 -14.35
C LEU A 198 28.63 58.82 -15.60
N SER A 199 27.32 58.96 -15.83
CA SER A 199 26.59 58.30 -16.92
C SER A 199 26.53 59.12 -18.23
N THR A 200 27.48 60.04 -18.44
CA THR A 200 27.49 60.85 -19.66
C THR A 200 27.95 60.02 -20.87
N ARG A 201 27.43 60.34 -22.06
CA ARG A 201 27.70 59.62 -23.33
C ARG A 201 29.17 59.62 -23.76
N GLU A 202 30.01 60.42 -23.08
CA GLU A 202 31.45 60.61 -23.36
C GLU A 202 32.34 60.03 -22.24
N ALA A 203 31.76 59.45 -21.18
CA ALA A 203 32.49 58.94 -20.02
C ALA A 203 31.96 57.58 -19.55
N HIS A 204 32.05 56.57 -20.40
CA HIS A 204 31.95 55.18 -19.94
C HIS A 204 33.04 54.88 -18.90
N PRO A 205 32.86 53.91 -17.98
CA PRO A 205 33.95 53.55 -17.06
C PRO A 205 35.14 52.99 -17.83
N CYS A 206 36.29 52.96 -17.18
CA CYS A 206 37.34 52.06 -17.61
C CYS A 206 36.82 50.62 -17.61
N VAL A 207 37.02 49.89 -18.71
CA VAL A 207 36.69 48.47 -18.77
C VAL A 207 37.90 47.67 -18.31
N ALA A 208 37.79 47.05 -17.13
CA ALA A 208 38.80 46.18 -16.56
C ALA A 208 38.39 44.70 -16.56
N SER A 209 37.09 44.42 -16.49
CA SER A 209 36.59 43.04 -16.62
C SER A 209 35.21 42.96 -17.25
N VAL A 210 34.85 41.75 -17.68
CA VAL A 210 33.57 41.40 -18.28
C VAL A 210 33.05 40.14 -17.62
N SER A 211 31.75 40.11 -17.34
CA SER A 211 31.03 38.90 -16.93
C SER A 211 29.75 38.74 -17.74
N ALA A 212 29.20 37.53 -17.79
CA ALA A 212 27.92 37.27 -18.42
C ALA A 212 27.07 36.31 -17.59
N THR A 213 25.74 36.47 -17.60
CA THR A 213 24.84 35.53 -16.93
C THR A 213 24.74 34.19 -17.68
N PRO A 214 24.69 33.05 -16.98
CA PRO A 214 24.51 31.75 -17.61
C PRO A 214 23.14 31.64 -18.28
N LEU A 215 23.07 30.87 -19.36
CA LEU A 215 21.79 30.49 -19.96
C LEU A 215 21.26 29.22 -19.27
N GLU A 216 19.98 29.23 -18.96
CA GLU A 216 19.28 28.04 -18.47
C GLU A 216 18.98 27.08 -19.63
N ALA A 217 18.99 25.77 -19.35
CA ALA A 217 18.41 24.80 -20.28
C ALA A 217 16.88 24.91 -20.26
N THR A 218 16.26 24.84 -21.44
CA THR A 218 14.82 24.97 -21.62
C THR A 218 14.28 23.85 -22.51
N GLY A 219 13.02 23.47 -22.27
CA GLY A 219 12.33 22.40 -23.00
C GLY A 219 12.92 21.02 -22.75
N GLY A 220 12.59 20.08 -23.64
CA GLY A 220 12.95 18.67 -23.51
C GLY A 220 11.92 17.87 -22.73
N SER A 221 12.21 16.59 -22.50
CA SER A 221 11.36 15.71 -21.70
C SER A 221 12.16 14.56 -21.10
N CYS A 222 11.62 13.94 -20.05
CA CYS A 222 12.11 12.67 -19.54
C CYS A 222 11.13 11.55 -19.87
N ALA A 223 11.65 10.39 -20.28
CA ALA A 223 10.83 9.19 -20.40
C ALA A 223 10.42 8.71 -19.00
N PRO A 224 9.11 8.48 -18.73
CA PRO A 224 8.69 7.90 -17.46
C PRO A 224 9.17 6.46 -17.33
N GLY A 225 9.69 6.11 -16.16
CA GLY A 225 9.98 4.73 -15.79
C GLY A 225 8.70 3.98 -15.38
N PRO A 226 8.76 2.63 -15.27
CA PRO A 226 7.66 1.87 -14.73
C PRO A 226 7.47 2.15 -13.23
N VAL A 227 6.21 2.13 -12.76
CA VAL A 227 5.89 2.23 -11.33
C VAL A 227 6.58 1.09 -10.58
N GLN A 228 7.41 1.43 -9.59
CA GLN A 228 8.01 0.45 -8.70
C GLN A 228 7.06 0.17 -7.55
N VAL A 229 6.59 -1.07 -7.48
CA VAL A 229 5.59 -1.53 -6.51
C VAL A 229 6.27 -2.33 -5.41
N GLU A 230 6.14 -1.88 -4.17
CA GLU A 230 6.58 -2.60 -2.97
C GLU A 230 5.39 -2.82 -2.04
N VAL A 231 4.99 -4.08 -1.87
CA VAL A 231 3.89 -4.48 -0.99
C VAL A 231 4.46 -5.30 0.16
N ALA A 232 4.36 -4.78 1.40
CA ALA A 232 4.79 -5.51 2.57
C ALA A 232 3.83 -6.67 2.88
N THR A 233 4.37 -7.85 3.20
CA THR A 233 3.58 -9.03 3.55
C THR A 233 2.66 -8.74 4.75
N PRO A 234 1.34 -9.01 4.64
CA PRO A 234 0.43 -8.89 5.77
C PRO A 234 0.84 -9.80 6.93
N ARG A 235 0.57 -9.37 8.16
CA ARG A 235 0.78 -10.20 9.34
C ARG A 235 -0.37 -10.04 10.33
N TRP A 236 -0.70 -11.13 11.01
CA TRP A 236 -1.64 -11.14 12.11
C TRP A 236 -0.92 -10.84 13.43
N THR A 237 -1.57 -10.10 14.32
CA THR A 237 -1.03 -9.81 15.66
C THR A 237 -1.72 -10.60 16.77
N GLY A 238 -2.92 -11.13 16.51
CA GLY A 238 -3.69 -11.95 17.45
C GLY A 238 -4.06 -13.30 16.87
N LEU A 239 -4.15 -14.29 17.75
CA LEU A 239 -4.59 -15.65 17.51
C LEU A 239 -5.87 -15.90 18.30
N GLY A 240 -6.83 -16.53 17.63
CA GLY A 240 -8.01 -17.14 18.25
C GLY A 240 -7.91 -18.64 18.20
N ARG A 241 -8.02 -19.31 19.35
CA ARG A 241 -8.19 -20.76 19.42
C ARG A 241 -9.49 -21.10 20.12
N ALA A 242 -10.38 -21.81 19.44
CA ALA A 242 -11.62 -22.29 20.04
C ALA A 242 -11.58 -23.82 20.16
N CYS A 243 -11.59 -24.29 21.40
CA CYS A 243 -11.48 -25.71 21.75
C CYS A 243 -12.88 -26.27 22.05
N PRO A 244 -13.36 -27.30 21.32
CA PRO A 244 -14.72 -27.81 21.47
C PRO A 244 -14.89 -28.66 22.74
N ALA A 245 -15.92 -28.36 23.52
CA ALA A 245 -16.35 -29.22 24.62
C ALA A 245 -17.01 -30.51 24.11
N ALA A 246 -17.03 -31.53 24.97
CA ALA A 246 -17.85 -32.72 24.76
C ALA A 246 -19.35 -32.36 24.69
N PRO A 247 -20.21 -33.25 24.16
CA PRO A 247 -21.65 -33.07 24.22
C PRO A 247 -22.11 -32.76 25.66
N PRO A 248 -23.09 -31.86 25.84
CA PRO A 248 -23.53 -31.46 27.16
C PRO A 248 -24.20 -32.60 27.95
N GLY A 249 -23.95 -32.62 29.26
CA GLY A 249 -24.65 -33.46 30.24
C GLY A 249 -26.01 -32.90 30.66
N GLN A 250 -26.67 -33.60 31.57
CA GLN A 250 -27.97 -33.30 32.18
C GLN A 250 -27.81 -32.65 33.57
N GLY A 251 -28.80 -32.77 34.46
CA GLY A 251 -28.73 -32.23 35.83
C GLY A 251 -29.05 -30.74 36.00
N CYS A 252 -29.38 -30.03 34.91
CA CYS A 252 -29.69 -28.60 34.93
C CYS A 252 -31.20 -28.30 34.79
N ASN A 253 -31.60 -27.07 35.13
CA ASN A 253 -32.99 -26.64 34.94
C ASN A 253 -33.40 -26.62 33.45
N LEU A 254 -34.72 -26.58 33.20
CA LEU A 254 -35.27 -26.56 31.84
C LEU A 254 -34.69 -25.40 31.00
N GLY A 255 -34.09 -25.73 29.86
CA GLY A 255 -33.42 -24.77 28.96
C GLY A 255 -31.94 -24.51 29.27
N GLN A 256 -31.39 -25.19 30.28
CA GLN A 256 -29.97 -25.19 30.61
C GLN A 256 -29.34 -26.56 30.35
N VAL A 257 -28.03 -26.57 30.17
CA VAL A 257 -27.23 -27.78 29.92
C VAL A 257 -25.94 -27.76 30.73
N CYS A 258 -25.43 -28.95 31.07
CA CYS A 258 -24.20 -29.09 31.83
C CYS A 258 -22.98 -29.12 30.90
N VAL A 259 -22.05 -28.19 31.10
CA VAL A 259 -20.85 -28.03 30.26
C VAL A 259 -19.65 -27.68 31.14
N PRO A 260 -18.42 -28.14 30.82
CA PRO A 260 -17.23 -27.75 31.56
C PRO A 260 -17.03 -26.22 31.60
N ARG A 261 -16.50 -25.70 32.71
CA ARG A 261 -16.11 -24.29 32.84
C ARG A 261 -14.74 -24.06 32.21
N PRO A 262 -14.58 -23.09 31.28
CA PRO A 262 -13.27 -22.69 30.80
C PRO A 262 -12.42 -22.13 31.95
N GLY A 263 -11.20 -22.63 32.10
CA GLY A 263 -10.20 -22.08 33.03
C GLY A 263 -9.36 -20.97 32.39
N ALA A 264 -8.56 -20.25 33.18
CA ALA A 264 -7.55 -19.35 32.62
C ALA A 264 -6.52 -20.14 31.77
N PRO A 265 -6.00 -19.59 30.66
CA PRO A 265 -6.12 -18.21 30.17
C PRO A 265 -7.22 -18.01 29.11
N PHE A 266 -8.22 -18.89 29.05
CA PHE A 266 -9.36 -18.74 28.13
C PHE A 266 -10.29 -17.62 28.62
N GLU A 267 -11.16 -17.14 27.73
CA GLU A 267 -12.26 -16.27 28.08
C GLU A 267 -13.07 -16.91 29.21
N GLY A 268 -13.42 -16.15 30.25
CA GLY A 268 -14.01 -16.68 31.50
C GLY A 268 -15.48 -17.08 31.39
N GLY A 269 -15.94 -17.41 30.20
CA GLY A 269 -17.28 -17.86 29.88
C GLY A 269 -17.26 -18.78 28.67
N LEU A 270 -18.29 -19.62 28.54
CA LEU A 270 -18.44 -20.48 27.37
C LEU A 270 -18.76 -19.65 26.14
N CYS A 271 -18.22 -20.08 25.01
CA CYS A 271 -18.47 -19.44 23.73
C CYS A 271 -19.25 -20.37 22.80
N ILE A 272 -20.15 -19.79 22.00
CA ILE A 272 -20.84 -20.45 20.89
C ILE A 272 -20.30 -19.91 19.57
N ALA A 273 -20.35 -20.70 18.50
CA ALA A 273 -19.76 -20.32 17.22
C ALA A 273 -20.77 -20.32 16.05
N LYS A 274 -20.53 -19.44 15.08
CA LYS A 274 -21.21 -19.38 13.80
C LYS A 274 -20.24 -18.95 12.70
N ASP A 275 -20.32 -19.58 11.54
CA ASP A 275 -19.52 -19.17 10.37
C ASP A 275 -20.11 -17.87 9.78
N GLY A 276 -19.24 -16.93 9.42
CA GLY A 276 -19.62 -15.58 9.05
C GLY A 276 -19.28 -14.54 10.12
N ASP A 277 -19.43 -13.26 9.76
CA ASP A 277 -19.35 -12.13 10.70
C ASP A 277 -20.76 -11.73 11.15
N ASP A 278 -21.34 -12.55 12.03
CA ASP A 278 -22.68 -12.34 12.56
C ASP A 278 -22.71 -11.53 13.87
N ALA A 279 -23.83 -10.88 14.16
CA ALA A 279 -24.08 -10.31 15.48
C ALA A 279 -24.43 -11.42 16.48
N CYS A 280 -24.00 -11.27 17.75
CA CYS A 280 -24.32 -12.22 18.79
C CYS A 280 -25.83 -12.33 19.04
N PRO A 281 -26.33 -13.52 19.41
CA PRO A 281 -27.75 -13.70 19.68
C PRO A 281 -28.14 -12.94 20.96
N PRO A 282 -29.40 -12.50 21.08
CA PRO A 282 -29.88 -11.95 22.33
C PRO A 282 -29.81 -13.01 23.44
N GLY A 283 -29.46 -12.59 24.66
CA GLY A 283 -29.41 -13.49 25.82
C GLY A 283 -28.03 -13.51 26.47
N ALA A 284 -27.54 -14.71 26.82
CA ALA A 284 -26.36 -14.88 27.66
C ALA A 284 -25.02 -14.70 26.92
N TYR A 285 -24.97 -14.91 25.61
CA TYR A 285 -23.75 -14.86 24.80
C TYR A 285 -23.64 -13.49 24.12
N THR A 286 -23.07 -12.51 24.81
CA THR A 286 -23.04 -11.10 24.36
C THR A 286 -21.67 -10.65 23.86
N GLU A 287 -20.59 -11.28 24.32
CA GLU A 287 -19.22 -10.84 24.01
C GLU A 287 -18.79 -11.38 22.65
N LYS A 288 -18.65 -10.49 21.66
CA LYS A 288 -18.36 -10.86 20.27
C LYS A 288 -16.86 -10.90 19.99
N HIS A 289 -16.39 -12.02 19.46
CA HIS A 289 -15.05 -12.19 18.92
C HIS A 289 -15.13 -12.70 17.47
N VAL A 290 -14.38 -12.11 16.55
CA VAL A 290 -14.33 -12.52 15.15
C VAL A 290 -12.90 -12.83 14.77
N PHE A 291 -12.72 -13.98 14.12
CA PHE A 291 -11.42 -14.45 13.65
C PHE A 291 -11.51 -14.85 12.18
N PHE A 292 -10.37 -14.73 11.50
CA PHE A 292 -10.22 -14.96 10.07
C PHE A 292 -9.19 -16.05 9.81
N THR A 293 -9.48 -16.95 8.87
CA THR A 293 -8.52 -17.99 8.45
C THR A 293 -7.75 -17.61 7.20
N GLU A 294 -8.23 -16.60 6.47
CA GLU A 294 -7.67 -16.18 5.18
C GLU A 294 -7.43 -14.66 5.14
N ILE A 295 -6.66 -14.23 4.15
CA ILE A 295 -6.42 -12.81 3.85
C ILE A 295 -6.78 -12.58 2.38
N GLU A 296 -7.66 -11.62 2.14
CA GLU A 296 -7.83 -11.01 0.82
C GLU A 296 -6.93 -9.77 0.75
N ASP A 297 -6.08 -9.69 -0.26
CA ASP A 297 -5.13 -8.60 -0.45
C ASP A 297 -5.15 -8.12 -1.90
N ASP A 298 -5.76 -6.96 -2.11
CA ASP A 298 -5.83 -6.27 -3.41
C ASP A 298 -4.95 -5.01 -3.45
N ARG A 299 -4.01 -4.87 -2.49
CA ARG A 299 -3.11 -3.72 -2.44
C ARG A 299 -2.22 -3.67 -3.68
N GLY A 300 -2.18 -2.50 -4.31
CA GLY A 300 -1.42 -2.27 -5.53
C GLY A 300 -1.11 -0.80 -5.75
N CYS A 301 -0.67 -0.52 -6.97
CA CYS A 301 -0.45 0.83 -7.46
C CYS A 301 -1.32 1.03 -8.70
N GLU A 302 -1.99 2.17 -8.77
CA GLU A 302 -2.65 2.68 -9.97
C GLU A 302 -1.85 3.88 -10.50
N ASP A 303 -2.24 4.35 -11.69
CA ASP A 303 -1.62 5.44 -12.44
C ASP A 303 -0.18 5.16 -12.91
N ASP A 304 0.02 5.25 -14.22
CA ASP A 304 1.35 5.22 -14.81
C ASP A 304 2.20 6.40 -14.31
N CYS A 305 3.51 6.21 -14.25
CA CYS A 305 4.40 7.32 -13.93
C CYS A 305 4.35 8.39 -15.02
N ALA A 306 4.35 9.64 -14.58
CA ALA A 306 4.54 10.81 -15.42
C ALA A 306 5.78 11.57 -14.97
N CYS A 307 6.35 12.34 -15.90
CA CYS A 307 7.50 13.19 -15.65
C CYS A 307 7.13 14.63 -15.98
N GLY A 308 7.43 15.54 -15.07
CA GLY A 308 7.34 16.97 -15.33
C GLY A 308 8.40 17.45 -16.32
N GLU A 309 8.42 18.76 -16.55
CA GLU A 309 9.44 19.41 -17.38
C GLU A 309 10.84 19.22 -16.77
N PRO A 310 11.89 19.03 -17.59
CA PRO A 310 13.27 19.01 -17.12
C PRO A 310 13.65 20.31 -16.43
N SER A 311 14.39 20.19 -15.34
CA SER A 311 14.99 21.31 -14.60
C SER A 311 16.46 21.02 -14.33
N SER A 312 17.24 22.05 -13.96
CA SER A 312 18.68 21.96 -13.63
C SER A 312 19.61 21.48 -14.75
N GLY A 313 19.19 21.59 -16.01
CA GLY A 313 20.08 21.39 -17.15
C GLY A 313 21.08 22.55 -17.28
N THR A 314 22.32 22.24 -17.63
CA THR A 314 23.38 23.25 -17.76
C THR A 314 23.71 23.53 -19.23
N CYS A 315 23.92 24.79 -19.57
CA CYS A 315 24.28 25.25 -20.91
C CYS A 315 25.63 25.93 -20.92
N ARG A 316 26.64 25.25 -21.44
CA ARG A 316 27.96 25.85 -21.63
C ARG A 316 27.86 26.88 -22.75
N THR A 317 27.98 28.16 -22.39
CA THR A 317 27.80 29.29 -23.31
C THR A 317 29.04 30.17 -23.27
N THR A 318 29.62 30.45 -24.44
CA THR A 318 30.82 31.29 -24.58
C THR A 318 30.44 32.54 -25.34
N ILE A 319 30.84 33.70 -24.81
CA ILE A 319 30.64 35.01 -25.40
C ILE A 319 32.00 35.55 -25.82
N ALA A 320 32.21 35.71 -27.12
CA ALA A 320 33.37 36.39 -27.68
C ALA A 320 33.03 37.87 -27.89
N LEU A 321 33.92 38.75 -27.42
CA LEU A 321 33.79 40.21 -27.54
C LEU A 321 34.85 40.78 -28.48
N TYR A 322 34.48 41.85 -29.19
CA TYR A 322 35.26 42.42 -30.29
C TYR A 322 35.32 43.94 -30.21
N ALA A 323 36.42 44.51 -30.70
CA ALA A 323 36.72 45.93 -30.61
C ALA A 323 36.18 46.79 -31.76
N ASP A 324 35.67 46.13 -32.82
CA ASP A 324 35.35 46.79 -34.08
C ASP A 324 34.16 47.76 -33.90
N PRO A 325 34.34 49.07 -34.18
CA PRO A 325 33.28 50.07 -34.00
C PRO A 325 32.17 49.96 -35.06
N GLU A 326 32.44 49.27 -36.17
CA GLU A 326 31.45 49.00 -37.20
C GLU A 326 30.36 48.04 -36.72
N THR A 327 29.10 48.36 -37.04
CA THR A 327 27.95 47.52 -36.73
C THR A 327 28.13 46.09 -37.25
N ASP A 328 27.80 45.10 -36.42
CA ASP A 328 27.83 43.66 -36.75
C ASP A 328 29.19 43.16 -37.29
N THR A 329 30.29 43.81 -36.88
CA THR A 329 31.66 43.45 -37.25
C THR A 329 32.39 42.81 -36.06
N CYS A 330 33.06 41.69 -36.30
CA CYS A 330 33.72 40.87 -35.28
C CYS A 330 35.06 40.30 -35.82
N ASP A 331 35.97 41.20 -36.20
CA ASP A 331 37.28 40.85 -36.77
C ASP A 331 38.39 40.95 -35.70
N THR A 332 38.29 41.93 -34.79
CA THR A 332 39.28 42.21 -33.75
C THR A 332 38.82 41.62 -32.41
N SER A 333 39.15 40.35 -32.18
CA SER A 333 38.81 39.66 -30.93
C SER A 333 39.55 40.24 -29.72
N LEU A 334 38.82 40.46 -28.63
CA LEU A 334 39.34 40.98 -27.36
C LEU A 334 39.47 39.88 -26.31
N VAL A 335 38.35 39.26 -25.99
CA VAL A 335 38.24 38.27 -24.91
C VAL A 335 37.10 37.32 -25.20
N GLU A 336 37.24 36.09 -24.74
CA GLU A 336 36.16 35.13 -24.63
C GLU A 336 35.84 34.89 -23.16
N VAL A 337 34.58 35.03 -22.79
CA VAL A 337 34.10 34.80 -21.42
C VAL A 337 33.09 33.67 -21.42
N LEU A 338 33.23 32.74 -20.47
CA LEU A 338 32.24 31.72 -20.22
C LEU A 338 31.10 32.32 -19.40
N ALA A 339 29.86 32.09 -19.81
CA ALA A 339 28.69 32.56 -19.08
C ALA A 339 28.66 31.96 -17.66
N GLY A 340 28.47 32.81 -16.65
CA GLY A 340 28.63 32.50 -15.22
C GLY A 340 30.03 32.79 -14.66
N GLU A 341 31.00 33.11 -15.52
CA GLU A 341 32.36 33.49 -15.13
C GLU A 341 32.65 34.96 -15.44
N CYS A 342 33.83 35.41 -15.00
CA CYS A 342 34.36 36.75 -15.25
C CYS A 342 35.73 36.63 -15.93
N ALA A 343 35.98 37.46 -16.94
CA ALA A 343 37.26 37.58 -17.62
C ALA A 343 37.81 39.00 -17.51
N ASN A 344 39.10 39.11 -17.16
CA ASN A 344 39.81 40.40 -17.18
C ASN A 344 40.08 40.82 -18.62
N VAL A 345 40.06 42.12 -18.87
CA VAL A 345 40.44 42.71 -20.15
C VAL A 345 41.52 43.76 -19.96
N GLU A 346 42.46 43.81 -20.90
CA GLU A 346 43.62 44.70 -20.82
C GLU A 346 43.42 45.96 -21.65
N GLY A 347 43.93 47.09 -21.15
CA GLY A 347 44.06 48.31 -21.94
C GLY A 347 42.77 49.11 -22.15
N ASN A 348 41.74 48.91 -21.33
CA ASN A 348 40.45 49.62 -21.41
C ASN A 348 39.88 49.61 -22.85
N PRO A 349 39.62 48.42 -23.43
CA PRO A 349 39.25 48.31 -24.82
C PRO A 349 37.82 48.80 -25.07
N THR A 350 37.58 49.29 -26.28
CA THR A 350 36.22 49.43 -26.81
C THR A 350 35.61 48.05 -27.01
N ILE A 351 34.38 47.81 -26.56
CA ILE A 351 33.64 46.55 -26.75
C ILE A 351 32.34 46.89 -27.47
N VAL A 352 32.19 46.44 -28.72
CA VAL A 352 31.03 46.75 -29.57
C VAL A 352 30.46 45.48 -30.18
N GLY A 353 31.29 44.74 -30.92
CA GLY A 353 30.89 43.45 -31.49
C GLY A 353 30.84 42.35 -30.44
N ARG A 354 29.82 41.49 -30.52
CA ARG A 354 29.72 40.28 -29.70
C ARG A 354 29.18 39.10 -30.50
N LYS A 355 29.68 37.91 -30.19
CA LYS A 355 29.24 36.64 -30.77
C LYS A 355 29.06 35.60 -29.68
N VAL A 356 27.93 34.88 -29.69
CA VAL A 356 27.64 33.82 -28.72
C VAL A 356 27.66 32.46 -29.38
N THR A 357 28.32 31.51 -28.71
CA THR A 357 28.25 30.09 -29.03
C THR A 357 27.75 29.33 -27.79
N SER A 358 26.95 28.28 -27.99
CA SER A 358 26.48 27.45 -26.86
C SER A 358 26.50 25.97 -27.23
N SER A 359 26.89 25.13 -26.28
CA SER A 359 26.81 23.67 -26.44
C SER A 359 25.37 23.17 -26.37
N MET A 360 25.18 21.88 -26.67
CA MET A 360 23.96 21.19 -26.25
C MET A 360 23.90 21.17 -24.71
N PRO A 361 22.70 21.30 -24.11
CA PRO A 361 22.56 21.19 -22.67
C PRO A 361 22.99 19.82 -22.16
N THR A 362 23.58 19.78 -20.97
CA THR A 362 23.97 18.54 -20.30
C THR A 362 23.33 18.44 -18.92
N GLY A 363 23.01 17.20 -18.52
CA GLY A 363 22.32 16.93 -17.26
C GLY A 363 20.82 17.20 -17.32
N GLY A 364 20.24 17.59 -16.18
CA GLY A 364 18.82 17.84 -16.01
C GLY A 364 18.05 16.65 -15.45
N ALA A 365 17.04 16.94 -14.64
CA ALA A 365 16.17 15.96 -14.02
C ALA A 365 14.70 16.41 -14.07
N CYS A 366 13.80 15.45 -14.23
CA CYS A 366 12.36 15.69 -14.17
C CYS A 366 11.81 15.24 -12.82
N ALA A 367 10.89 16.02 -12.27
CA ALA A 367 10.14 15.61 -11.10
C ALA A 367 9.17 14.46 -11.49
N PRO A 368 9.28 13.28 -10.87
CA PRO A 368 8.35 12.19 -11.13
C PRO A 368 7.01 12.44 -10.41
N SER A 369 5.92 11.96 -11.01
CA SER A 369 4.57 11.93 -10.44
C SER A 369 3.84 10.65 -10.87
N GLY A 370 2.69 10.37 -10.25
CA GLY A 370 1.92 9.13 -10.48
C GLY A 370 2.22 8.04 -9.45
N GLY A 371 1.78 6.81 -9.72
CA GLY A 371 1.93 5.69 -8.81
C GLY A 371 1.14 5.89 -7.51
N ALA A 372 -0.19 6.04 -7.61
CA ALA A 372 -1.04 6.16 -6.43
C ALA A 372 -1.23 4.77 -5.80
N ALA A 373 -1.05 4.66 -4.48
CA ALA A 373 -1.34 3.41 -3.76
C ALA A 373 -2.85 3.17 -3.71
N THR A 374 -3.27 1.94 -4.03
CA THR A 374 -4.67 1.52 -4.05
C THR A 374 -4.86 0.18 -3.31
N GLY A 375 -6.13 -0.17 -3.09
CA GLY A 375 -6.51 -1.42 -2.42
C GLY A 375 -6.25 -1.43 -0.91
N ALA A 376 -6.58 -2.55 -0.30
CA ALA A 376 -6.41 -2.84 1.12
C ALA A 376 -6.30 -4.36 1.35
N ALA A 377 -5.59 -4.76 2.41
CA ALA A 377 -5.65 -6.13 2.88
C ALA A 377 -6.71 -6.24 3.98
N ARG A 378 -7.52 -7.29 3.93
CA ARG A 378 -8.58 -7.60 4.91
C ARG A 378 -8.61 -9.08 5.24
N GLY A 379 -9.10 -9.40 6.44
CA GLY A 379 -9.39 -10.78 6.80
C GLY A 379 -10.52 -11.35 5.96
N ALA A 380 -10.39 -12.61 5.57
CA ALA A 380 -11.40 -13.36 4.83
C ALA A 380 -11.73 -14.67 5.57
N ALA A 381 -12.85 -15.29 5.16
CA ALA A 381 -13.44 -16.44 5.85
C ALA A 381 -13.63 -16.19 7.37
N PRO A 382 -14.46 -15.20 7.76
CA PRO A 382 -14.72 -14.90 9.16
C PRO A 382 -15.49 -16.03 9.84
N ARG A 383 -15.20 -16.23 11.12
CA ARG A 383 -16.00 -17.02 12.04
C ARG A 383 -16.21 -16.23 13.33
N THR A 384 -17.46 -16.08 13.74
CA THR A 384 -17.85 -15.38 14.97
C THR A 384 -17.97 -16.36 16.13
N PHE A 385 -17.41 -15.96 17.27
CA PHE A 385 -17.60 -16.57 18.58
C PHE A 385 -18.28 -15.56 19.50
N CYS A 386 -19.36 -15.99 20.16
CA CYS A 386 -20.06 -15.19 21.15
C CYS A 386 -19.91 -15.85 22.51
N CYS A 387 -19.25 -15.16 23.43
CA CYS A 387 -18.93 -15.64 24.76
C CYS A 387 -19.87 -15.04 25.81
N GLN A 388 -20.04 -15.76 26.90
CA GLN A 388 -20.75 -15.22 28.07
C GLN A 388 -19.88 -14.17 28.75
N SER A 389 -20.48 -13.05 29.17
CA SER A 389 -19.77 -12.09 30.02
C SER A 389 -19.47 -12.73 31.37
N GLN A 390 -18.28 -12.48 31.92
CA GLN A 390 -17.95 -12.92 33.28
C GLN A 390 -18.90 -12.22 34.26
N GLY A 391 -19.71 -13.02 34.97
CA GLY A 391 -20.53 -12.56 36.09
C GLY A 391 -19.70 -12.38 37.35
#